data_AF-A0A955T7D2-F1
#
_entry.id   AF-A0A955T7D2-F1
#
_cell.length_a   1.000
_cell.length_b   1.000
_cell.length_c   1.000
_cell.angle_alpha   90.00
_cell.angle_beta   90.00
_cell.angle_gamma   90.00
#
_symmetry.space_group_name_H-M   'P 1'
#
loop_
_entity.id
_entity.type
_entity.pdbx_description
1 polymer ?
#
loop_
_entity_poly.entity_id
_entity_poly.type
_entity_poly.pdbx_seq_one_letter_code
_entity_poly.pdbx_strand_id
1 'polypeptide(L)'
;NPDLVFPDTLAIAPYFAGNMTSNDIPPIAPAYPTIDEILDTHMPMAISAVRPEVQAQKVIADTQGWDLICYEGGQHYVGIGAAVNDATLTAVLNGANRDPRMYDRYRTYLDILKEEGVSAYYNFSNVYPPGRYGSWGILEYQDQPIEEAHKYRAIIDWIQANPTGVTEVPGWEFY
;
A
#
# COMPACT_ATOMS: atom_id res chain seq x y z
N ASN A 1 3.28 -32.72 9.60
CA ASN A 1 4.19 -32.00 10.50
C ASN A 1 4.83 -33.01 11.46
N PRO A 2 5.83 -33.78 11.00
CA PRO A 2 6.46 -34.84 11.80
C PRO A 2 7.22 -34.31 13.03
N ASP A 3 7.62 -33.04 13.01
CA ASP A 3 8.37 -32.38 14.10
C ASP A 3 7.50 -31.44 14.96
N LEU A 4 6.18 -31.39 14.72
CA LEU A 4 5.25 -30.51 15.43
C LEU A 4 5.63 -29.01 15.39
N VAL A 5 6.33 -28.57 14.34
CA VAL A 5 6.63 -27.14 14.10
C VAL A 5 5.38 -26.47 13.54
N PHE A 6 4.68 -25.71 14.37
CA PHE A 6 3.55 -24.90 13.94
C PHE A 6 4.04 -23.51 13.53
N PRO A 7 3.39 -22.85 12.57
CA PRO A 7 3.63 -21.43 12.36
C PRO A 7 3.34 -20.66 13.65
N ASP A 8 4.00 -19.53 13.81
CA ASP A 8 3.78 -18.55 14.89
C ASP A 8 3.15 -17.25 14.35
N THR A 9 2.96 -17.18 13.03
CA THR A 9 2.56 -15.96 12.33
C THR A 9 1.64 -16.28 11.16
N LEU A 10 0.59 -15.47 10.98
CA LEU A 10 -0.19 -15.36 9.77
C LEU A 10 0.30 -14.17 8.94
N ALA A 11 0.63 -14.38 7.67
CA ALA A 11 1.09 -13.34 6.78
C ALA A 11 0.05 -13.04 5.69
N ILE A 12 -0.30 -11.77 5.53
CA ILE A 12 -1.32 -11.28 4.57
C ILE A 12 -0.73 -10.23 3.63
N ALA A 13 -1.46 -9.89 2.57
CA ALA A 13 -1.06 -8.90 1.56
C ALA A 13 -2.17 -7.86 1.30
N PRO A 14 -2.52 -7.02 2.30
CA PRO A 14 -3.58 -6.05 2.13
C PRO A 14 -3.09 -4.93 1.22
N TYR A 15 -3.57 -4.85 -0.01
CA TYR A 15 -3.37 -3.68 -0.86
C TYR A 15 -4.59 -2.75 -0.76
N PHE A 16 -4.37 -1.45 -0.93
CA PHE A 16 -5.48 -0.50 -1.09
C PHE A 16 -5.57 0.00 -2.53
N ALA A 17 -6.74 0.52 -2.89
CA ALA A 17 -7.17 0.88 -4.24
C ALA A 17 -7.77 -0.31 -5.03
N GLY A 18 -7.49 -0.49 -6.32
CA GLY A 18 -8.14 -1.51 -7.13
C GLY A 18 -7.72 -1.55 -8.60
N ASN A 19 -8.21 -2.59 -9.28
CA ASN A 19 -7.98 -2.83 -10.69
C ASN A 19 -8.92 -2.02 -11.58
N MET A 20 -8.37 -1.31 -12.55
CA MET A 20 -9.10 -0.62 -13.61
C MET A 20 -9.22 -1.52 -14.84
N THR A 21 -10.44 -1.79 -15.28
CA THR A 21 -10.75 -2.66 -16.42
C THR A 21 -11.26 -1.85 -17.62
N SER A 22 -11.50 -2.51 -18.75
CA SER A 22 -12.14 -1.87 -19.91
C SER A 22 -13.55 -1.33 -19.63
N ASN A 23 -14.21 -1.77 -18.56
CA ASN A 23 -15.53 -1.25 -18.17
C ASN A 23 -15.43 0.12 -17.49
N ASP A 24 -14.25 0.48 -17.00
CA ASP A 24 -13.99 1.68 -16.21
C ASP A 24 -13.41 2.82 -17.05
N ILE A 25 -13.28 2.62 -18.36
CA ILE A 25 -12.71 3.58 -19.32
C ILE A 25 -13.52 3.64 -20.63
N PRO A 26 -13.41 4.72 -21.41
CA PRO A 26 -14.01 4.80 -22.74
C PRO A 26 -13.53 3.67 -23.67
N PRO A 27 -14.40 3.19 -24.59
CA PRO A 27 -15.74 3.69 -24.89
C PRO A 27 -16.87 3.11 -24.02
N ILE A 28 -16.58 2.24 -23.06
CA ILE A 28 -17.61 1.59 -22.22
C ILE A 28 -18.05 2.54 -21.10
N ALA A 29 -17.10 3.14 -20.39
CA ALA A 29 -17.38 4.20 -19.44
C ALA A 29 -17.56 5.55 -20.17
N PRO A 30 -18.38 6.47 -19.61
CA PRO A 30 -18.60 7.79 -20.21
C PRO A 30 -17.34 8.67 -20.23
N ALA A 31 -16.40 8.46 -19.30
CA ALA A 31 -15.14 9.18 -19.20
C ALA A 31 -14.08 8.31 -18.50
N TYR A 32 -12.81 8.70 -18.60
CA TYR A 32 -11.76 8.20 -17.71
C TYR A 32 -11.97 8.77 -16.29
N PRO A 33 -11.56 8.05 -15.22
CA PRO A 33 -11.52 8.66 -13.90
C PRO A 33 -10.55 9.82 -13.88
N THR A 34 -10.87 10.83 -13.09
CA THR A 34 -9.99 11.96 -12.81
C THR A 34 -9.04 11.62 -11.66
N ILE A 35 -7.92 12.36 -11.56
CA ILE A 35 -7.00 12.25 -10.43
C ILE A 35 -7.72 12.53 -9.10
N ASP A 36 -8.65 13.50 -9.09
CA ASP A 36 -9.44 13.85 -7.91
C ASP A 36 -10.40 12.74 -7.51
N GLU A 37 -11.12 12.11 -8.46
CA GLU A 37 -11.98 10.95 -8.15
C GLU A 37 -11.16 9.79 -7.55
N ILE A 38 -9.97 9.53 -8.10
CA ILE A 38 -9.07 8.49 -7.59
C ILE A 38 -8.64 8.80 -6.16
N LEU A 39 -8.12 10.00 -5.92
CA LEU A 39 -7.52 10.35 -4.63
C LEU A 39 -8.54 10.68 -3.58
N ASP A 40 -9.65 11.33 -3.90
CA ASP A 40 -10.61 11.85 -2.91
C ASP A 40 -11.81 10.93 -2.71
N THR A 41 -12.06 10.00 -3.64
CA THR A 41 -13.17 9.05 -3.51
C THR A 41 -12.68 7.60 -3.47
N HIS A 42 -12.01 7.13 -4.52
CA HIS A 42 -11.71 5.70 -4.67
C HIS A 42 -10.69 5.20 -3.63
N MET A 43 -9.59 5.93 -3.44
CA MET A 43 -8.56 5.53 -2.47
C MET A 43 -9.07 5.54 -1.03
N PRO A 44 -9.76 6.59 -0.51
CA PRO A 44 -10.32 6.56 0.84
C PRO A 44 -11.31 5.42 1.05
N MET A 45 -12.17 5.14 0.06
CA MET A 45 -13.08 4.00 0.13
C MET A 45 -12.32 2.68 0.20
N ALA A 46 -11.31 2.48 -0.65
CA ALA A 46 -10.53 1.25 -0.68
C ALA A 46 -9.67 1.07 0.58
N ILE A 47 -9.07 2.15 1.12
CA ILE A 47 -8.36 2.13 2.39
C ILE A 47 -9.31 1.74 3.53
N SER A 48 -10.53 2.27 3.53
CA SER A 48 -11.54 1.89 4.53
C SER A 48 -11.94 0.41 4.41
N ALA A 49 -11.94 -0.15 3.20
CA ALA A 49 -12.25 -1.55 2.95
C ALA A 49 -11.14 -2.52 3.42
N VAL A 50 -9.88 -2.05 3.56
CA VAL A 50 -8.79 -2.87 4.13
C VAL A 50 -9.10 -3.29 5.57
N ARG A 51 -9.73 -2.42 6.36
CA ARG A 51 -9.99 -2.67 7.79
C ARG A 51 -10.74 -3.98 8.06
N PRO A 52 -11.96 -4.21 7.52
CA PRO A 52 -12.68 -5.46 7.76
C PRO A 52 -11.94 -6.70 7.22
N GLU A 53 -11.15 -6.57 6.16
CA GLU A 53 -10.33 -7.67 5.64
C GLU A 53 -9.23 -8.06 6.63
N VAL A 54 -8.48 -7.09 7.15
CA VAL A 54 -7.42 -7.30 8.15
C VAL A 54 -8.02 -7.85 9.46
N GLN A 55 -9.18 -7.32 9.89
CA GLN A 55 -9.90 -7.83 11.07
C GLN A 55 -10.24 -9.31 10.96
N ALA A 56 -10.74 -9.75 9.80
CA ALA A 56 -11.06 -11.16 9.58
C ALA A 56 -9.81 -12.04 9.71
N GLN A 57 -8.66 -11.58 9.21
CA GLN A 57 -7.39 -12.30 9.34
C GLN A 57 -6.85 -12.28 10.77
N LYS A 58 -7.03 -11.16 11.49
CA LYS A 58 -6.65 -11.04 12.89
C LYS A 58 -7.39 -12.03 13.78
N VAL A 59 -8.69 -12.23 13.56
CA VAL A 59 -9.48 -13.24 14.27
C VAL A 59 -8.91 -14.65 14.05
N ILE A 60 -8.48 -14.97 12.83
CA ILE A 60 -7.86 -16.26 12.52
C ILE A 60 -6.53 -16.40 13.26
N ALA A 61 -5.66 -15.39 13.18
CA ALA A 61 -4.36 -15.38 13.86
C ALA A 61 -4.52 -15.55 15.38
N ASP A 62 -5.43 -14.78 15.99
CA ASP A 62 -5.68 -14.83 17.44
C ASP A 62 -6.22 -16.19 17.90
N THR A 63 -7.06 -16.83 17.08
CA THR A 63 -7.58 -18.18 17.39
C THR A 63 -6.46 -19.21 17.47
N GLN A 64 -5.36 -19.00 16.75
CA GLN A 64 -4.19 -19.88 16.75
C GLN A 64 -3.08 -19.40 17.71
N GLY A 65 -3.22 -18.21 18.31
CA GLY A 65 -2.16 -17.56 19.08
C GLY A 65 -0.99 -17.08 18.22
N TRP A 66 -1.25 -16.74 16.95
CA TRP A 66 -0.24 -16.25 16.01
C TRP A 66 -0.22 -14.72 15.93
N ASP A 67 0.94 -14.18 15.60
CA ASP A 67 1.05 -12.79 15.17
C ASP A 67 0.41 -12.59 13.79
N LEU A 68 -0.03 -11.36 13.49
CA LEU A 68 -0.47 -10.97 12.16
C LEU A 68 0.54 -10.01 11.55
N ILE A 69 1.10 -10.36 10.39
CA ILE A 69 2.00 -9.49 9.62
C ILE A 69 1.48 -9.26 8.21
N CYS A 70 1.91 -8.18 7.58
CA CYS A 70 1.75 -7.96 6.15
C CYS A 70 3.07 -8.24 5.44
N TYR A 71 3.20 -9.36 4.74
CA TYR A 71 4.44 -9.69 4.00
C TYR A 71 4.64 -8.79 2.77
N GLU A 72 3.57 -8.17 2.29
CA GLU A 72 3.58 -7.11 1.30
C GLU A 72 2.32 -6.24 1.46
N GLY A 73 2.31 -5.09 0.79
CA GLY A 73 1.14 -4.23 0.69
C GLY A 73 1.52 -2.88 0.09
N GLY A 74 0.58 -1.93 0.19
CA GLY A 74 0.70 -0.59 -0.39
C GLY A 74 -0.39 -0.30 -1.41
N GLN A 75 -0.17 0.73 -2.22
CA GLN A 75 -1.12 1.19 -3.23
C GLN A 75 -1.16 0.26 -4.45
N HIS A 76 -2.37 -0.10 -4.90
CA HIS A 76 -2.64 -0.97 -6.04
C HIS A 76 -3.72 -0.39 -6.95
N TYR A 77 -3.38 0.69 -7.66
CA TYR A 77 -4.25 1.27 -8.69
C TYR A 77 -3.58 1.10 -10.04
N VAL A 78 -4.10 0.19 -10.86
CA VAL A 78 -3.46 -0.28 -12.10
C VAL A 78 -4.50 -0.68 -13.12
N GLY A 79 -4.21 -0.48 -14.41
CA GLY A 79 -5.00 -1.05 -15.50
C GLY A 79 -4.75 -2.55 -15.61
N ILE A 80 -5.79 -3.36 -15.81
CA ILE A 80 -5.69 -4.80 -16.05
C ILE A 80 -6.39 -5.22 -17.35
N GLY A 81 -6.07 -6.41 -17.86
CA GLY A 81 -6.62 -6.90 -19.12
C GLY A 81 -6.28 -5.96 -20.28
N ALA A 82 -7.28 -5.61 -21.10
CA ALA A 82 -7.06 -4.70 -22.23
C ALA A 82 -6.77 -3.25 -21.78
N ALA A 83 -7.21 -2.84 -20.58
CA ALA A 83 -6.96 -1.50 -20.05
C ALA A 83 -5.48 -1.24 -19.73
N VAL A 84 -4.66 -2.30 -19.57
CA VAL A 84 -3.17 -2.19 -19.46
C VAL A 84 -2.58 -1.40 -20.62
N ASN A 85 -3.16 -1.49 -21.82
CA ASN A 85 -2.60 -0.86 -23.01
C ASN A 85 -3.20 0.54 -23.29
N ASP A 86 -4.05 1.06 -22.41
CA ASP A 86 -4.60 2.40 -22.55
C ASP A 86 -3.61 3.45 -21.97
N ALA A 87 -3.08 4.27 -22.88
CA ALA A 87 -2.09 5.29 -22.53
C ALA A 87 -2.69 6.46 -21.72
N THR A 88 -3.97 6.78 -21.95
CA THR A 88 -4.67 7.85 -21.22
C THR A 88 -4.90 7.42 -19.78
N LEU A 89 -5.38 6.19 -19.57
CA LEU A 89 -5.50 5.60 -18.24
C LEU A 89 -4.14 5.58 -17.55
N THR A 90 -3.10 5.07 -18.21
CA THR A 90 -1.73 5.03 -17.65
C THR A 90 -1.28 6.42 -17.19
N ALA A 91 -1.52 7.46 -17.98
CA ALA A 91 -1.17 8.84 -17.62
C ALA A 91 -1.94 9.33 -16.38
N VAL A 92 -3.24 9.04 -16.30
CA VAL A 92 -4.06 9.37 -15.12
C VAL A 92 -3.54 8.67 -13.87
N LEU A 93 -3.27 7.35 -13.94
CA LEU A 93 -2.83 6.58 -12.78
C LEU A 93 -1.45 7.01 -12.29
N ASN A 94 -0.53 7.29 -13.22
CA ASN A 94 0.78 7.85 -12.90
C ASN A 94 0.69 9.27 -12.31
N GLY A 95 -0.27 10.08 -12.79
CA GLY A 95 -0.56 11.39 -12.22
C GLY A 95 -1.05 11.28 -10.77
N ALA A 96 -1.99 10.39 -10.49
CA ALA A 96 -2.46 10.12 -9.13
C ALA A 96 -1.36 9.56 -8.23
N ASN A 97 -0.45 8.73 -8.76
CA ASN A 97 0.71 8.21 -8.03
C ASN A 97 1.63 9.33 -7.49
N ARG A 98 1.80 10.38 -8.30
CA ARG A 98 2.71 11.51 -8.02
C ARG A 98 2.03 12.68 -7.31
N ASP A 99 0.73 12.59 -7.05
CA ASP A 99 0.00 13.66 -6.37
C ASP A 99 0.38 13.73 -4.87
N PRO A 100 0.58 14.94 -4.31
CA PRO A 100 0.91 15.10 -2.89
C PRO A 100 -0.08 14.43 -1.91
N ARG A 101 -1.36 14.29 -2.28
CA ARG A 101 -2.38 13.61 -1.46
C ARG A 101 -2.06 12.14 -1.21
N MET A 102 -1.22 11.51 -2.04
CA MET A 102 -0.75 10.13 -1.84
C MET A 102 -0.05 9.96 -0.49
N TYR A 103 0.61 11.01 0.00
CA TYR A 103 1.26 11.01 1.32
C TYR A 103 0.25 10.66 2.43
N ASP A 104 -0.89 11.34 2.46
CA ASP A 104 -1.91 11.11 3.48
C ASP A 104 -2.59 9.75 3.31
N ARG A 105 -2.79 9.29 2.06
CA ARG A 105 -3.38 7.97 1.79
C ARG A 105 -2.54 6.84 2.38
N TYR A 106 -1.21 6.89 2.23
CA TYR A 106 -0.33 5.90 2.85
C TYR A 106 -0.38 5.95 4.38
N ARG A 107 -0.39 7.15 4.98
CA ARG A 107 -0.46 7.29 6.45
C ARG A 107 -1.75 6.71 7.01
N THR A 108 -2.91 7.03 6.43
CA THR A 108 -4.20 6.47 6.86
C THR A 108 -4.23 4.95 6.73
N TYR A 109 -3.66 4.40 5.65
CA TYR A 109 -3.55 2.97 5.47
C TYR A 109 -2.68 2.31 6.55
N LEU A 110 -1.51 2.88 6.87
CA LEU A 110 -0.63 2.37 7.93
C LEU A 110 -1.27 2.49 9.33
N ASP A 111 -2.01 3.56 9.60
CA ASP A 111 -2.77 3.74 10.84
C ASP A 111 -3.80 2.60 11.01
N ILE A 112 -4.55 2.26 9.95
CA ILE A 112 -5.49 1.13 9.98
C ILE A 112 -4.77 -0.18 10.31
N LEU A 113 -3.66 -0.50 9.63
CA LEU A 113 -2.95 -1.75 9.90
C LEU A 113 -2.50 -1.84 11.35
N LYS A 114 -1.94 -0.75 11.89
CA LYS A 114 -1.52 -0.68 13.29
C LYS A 114 -2.69 -0.84 14.26
N GLU A 115 -3.80 -0.15 14.01
CA GLU A 115 -5.01 -0.22 14.85
C GLU A 115 -5.61 -1.63 14.88
N GLU A 116 -5.54 -2.36 13.77
CA GLU A 116 -6.02 -3.75 13.68
C GLU A 116 -5.00 -4.80 14.19
N GLY A 117 -3.89 -4.35 14.77
CA GLY A 117 -2.93 -5.22 15.45
C GLY A 117 -1.98 -5.96 14.52
N VAL A 118 -1.69 -5.41 13.34
CA VAL A 118 -0.58 -5.87 12.49
C VAL A 118 0.74 -5.55 13.18
N SER A 119 1.58 -6.56 13.43
CA SER A 119 2.84 -6.42 14.17
C SER A 119 4.03 -6.04 13.29
N ALA A 120 3.97 -6.36 11.99
CA ALA A 120 4.98 -5.96 11.00
C ALA A 120 4.36 -5.71 9.62
N TYR A 121 4.86 -4.72 8.90
CA TYR A 121 4.44 -4.36 7.55
C TYR A 121 5.65 -4.23 6.63
N TYR A 122 5.57 -4.85 5.46
CA TYR A 122 6.54 -4.73 4.40
C TYR A 122 5.86 -4.09 3.19
N ASN A 123 6.39 -2.96 2.69
CA ASN A 123 5.92 -2.41 1.42
C ASN A 123 6.42 -3.28 0.27
N PHE A 124 5.55 -3.57 -0.71
CA PHE A 124 5.86 -4.51 -1.79
C PHE A 124 7.14 -4.16 -2.57
N SER A 125 7.39 -2.88 -2.85
CA SER A 125 8.55 -2.46 -3.64
C SER A 125 9.21 -1.19 -3.09
N ASN A 126 10.54 -1.19 -3.04
CA ASN A 126 11.31 -0.01 -2.64
C ASN A 126 11.42 0.99 -3.81
N VAL A 127 12.19 0.64 -4.85
CA VAL A 127 12.46 1.50 -6.01
C VAL A 127 11.91 0.85 -7.27
N TYR A 128 10.88 1.45 -7.87
CA TYR A 128 10.30 1.00 -9.13
C TYR A 128 9.55 2.14 -9.84
N PRO A 129 9.86 2.45 -11.11
CA PRO A 129 9.23 3.55 -11.82
C PRO A 129 7.77 3.23 -12.15
N PRO A 130 6.88 4.25 -12.16
CA PRO A 130 5.48 4.05 -12.51
C PRO A 130 5.33 3.75 -14.00
N GLY A 131 4.36 2.91 -14.35
CA GLY A 131 4.07 2.59 -15.73
C GLY A 131 2.75 1.84 -15.90
N ARG A 132 2.51 1.36 -17.12
CA ARG A 132 1.27 0.63 -17.46
C ARG A 132 1.05 -0.65 -16.64
N TYR A 133 2.11 -1.18 -16.03
CA TYR A 133 2.09 -2.37 -15.17
C TYR A 133 1.99 -2.01 -13.68
N GLY A 134 1.72 -0.75 -13.34
CA GLY A 134 1.54 -0.26 -11.99
C GLY A 134 2.65 0.68 -11.51
N SER A 135 2.45 1.20 -10.31
CA SER A 135 3.32 2.20 -9.66
C SER A 135 3.70 1.72 -8.26
N TRP A 136 4.45 0.62 -8.19
CA TRP A 136 4.64 -0.14 -6.95
C TRP A 136 5.66 0.46 -5.98
N GLY A 137 6.67 1.13 -6.52
CA GLY A 137 7.76 1.69 -5.74
C GLY A 137 7.29 2.80 -4.82
N ILE A 138 7.84 2.85 -3.61
CA ILE A 138 7.74 4.03 -2.74
C ILE A 138 8.67 5.15 -3.22
N LEU A 139 9.69 4.77 -3.99
CA LEU A 139 10.55 5.62 -4.81
C LEU A 139 10.43 5.22 -6.28
N GLU A 140 10.45 6.18 -7.20
CA GLU A 140 10.46 5.92 -8.64
C GLU A 140 11.87 5.63 -9.18
N TYR A 141 12.89 6.20 -8.53
CA TYR A 141 14.31 6.02 -8.81
C TYR A 141 15.12 6.28 -7.53
N GLN A 142 16.37 5.81 -7.47
CA GLN A 142 17.13 5.71 -6.20
C GLN A 142 17.41 7.07 -5.54
N ASP A 143 17.63 8.10 -6.34
CA ASP A 143 17.93 9.48 -5.92
C ASP A 143 16.74 10.43 -6.13
N GLN A 144 15.51 9.91 -6.06
CA GLN A 144 14.30 10.74 -6.11
C GLN A 144 14.32 11.80 -5.00
N PRO A 145 14.14 13.10 -5.32
CA PRO A 145 14.04 14.15 -4.33
C PRO A 145 12.93 13.83 -3.30
N ILE A 146 13.26 13.98 -2.02
CA ILE A 146 12.39 13.56 -0.91
C ILE A 146 11.05 14.32 -0.89
N GLU A 147 11.05 15.56 -1.39
CA GLU A 147 9.89 16.41 -1.54
C GLU A 147 8.89 15.89 -2.58
N GLU A 148 9.36 15.14 -3.58
CA GLU A 148 8.54 14.48 -4.62
C GLU A 148 8.23 13.01 -4.27
N ALA A 149 8.99 12.40 -3.37
CA ALA A 149 8.84 11.01 -2.96
C ALA A 149 7.72 10.80 -1.91
N HIS A 150 6.48 11.16 -2.25
CA HIS A 150 5.36 11.22 -1.31
C HIS A 150 5.08 9.91 -0.55
N LYS A 151 5.18 8.76 -1.21
CA LYS A 151 4.99 7.44 -0.59
C LYS A 151 6.11 7.10 0.39
N TYR A 152 7.36 7.26 -0.02
CA TYR A 152 8.52 7.06 0.84
C TYR A 152 8.46 7.96 2.08
N ARG A 153 8.21 9.27 1.87
CA ARG A 153 8.11 10.24 2.95
C ARG A 153 6.98 9.88 3.92
N ALA A 154 5.83 9.44 3.41
CA ALA A 154 4.72 8.98 4.26
C ALA A 154 5.12 7.83 5.19
N ILE A 155 5.85 6.83 4.68
CA ILE A 155 6.29 5.68 5.46
C ILE A 155 7.32 6.11 6.52
N ILE A 156 8.35 6.87 6.13
CA ILE A 156 9.40 7.32 7.07
C ILE A 156 8.81 8.20 8.18
N ASP A 157 7.99 9.19 7.82
CA ASP A 157 7.36 10.09 8.79
C ASP A 157 6.36 9.34 9.69
N TRP A 158 5.72 8.28 9.18
CA TRP A 158 4.84 7.44 9.98
C TRP A 158 5.63 6.60 10.99
N ILE A 159 6.75 6.00 10.58
CA ILE A 159 7.64 5.23 11.47
C ILE A 159 8.16 6.12 12.61
N GLN A 160 8.62 7.33 12.28
CA GLN A 160 9.11 8.29 13.29
C GLN A 160 8.01 8.71 14.28
N ALA A 161 6.78 8.88 13.81
CA ALA A 161 5.63 9.22 14.64
C ALA A 161 5.09 8.02 15.46
N ASN A 162 5.49 6.79 15.14
CA ASN A 162 5.00 5.56 15.74
C ASN A 162 6.16 4.64 16.21
N PRO A 163 7.03 5.11 17.12
CA PRO A 163 8.12 4.27 17.61
C PRO A 163 7.55 3.02 18.27
N THR A 164 8.01 1.85 17.84
CA THR A 164 7.79 0.61 18.59
C THR A 164 8.65 0.70 19.84
N GLY A 165 8.16 0.22 20.99
CA GLY A 165 8.85 0.32 22.29
C GLY A 165 10.20 -0.41 22.39
N VAL A 166 10.84 -0.74 21.26
CA VAL A 166 12.24 -1.11 21.18
C VAL A 166 13.07 0.15 21.43
N THR A 167 13.28 0.46 22.70
CA THR A 167 14.40 1.30 23.13
C THR A 167 15.67 0.75 22.50
N GLU A 168 16.44 1.62 21.85
CA GLU A 168 17.81 1.43 21.35
C GLU A 168 18.38 0.02 21.59
N VAL A 169 18.67 -0.71 20.51
CA VAL A 169 19.67 -1.78 20.62
C VAL A 169 20.99 -1.07 20.94
N PRO A 170 21.60 -1.24 22.13
CA PRO A 170 22.82 -0.52 22.44
C PRO A 170 23.91 -0.92 21.43
N GLY A 171 24.44 0.06 20.68
CA GLY A 171 25.60 -0.14 19.80
C GLY A 171 25.40 0.07 18.29
N TRP A 172 24.25 0.54 17.81
CA TRP A 172 24.08 0.95 16.42
C TRP A 172 23.81 2.46 16.31
N GLU A 173 24.88 3.24 16.24
CA GLU A 173 24.80 4.64 15.77
C GLU A 173 24.74 4.62 14.24
N PHE A 174 23.69 5.22 13.67
CA PHE A 174 23.67 5.54 12.24
C PHE A 174 24.60 6.73 12.02
N TYR A 175 25.71 6.49 11.34
CA TYR A 175 26.67 7.51 10.90
C TYR A 175 26.08 8.41 9.79
#